data_AF-A0A4Q5X0T3-F1
#
_entry.id   AF-A0A4Q5X0T3-F1
#
_cell.length_a   1.000
_cell.length_b   1.000
_cell.length_c   1.000
_cell.angle_alpha   90.00
_cell.angle_beta   90.00
_cell.angle_gamma   90.00
#
_symmetry.space_group_name_H-M   'P 1'
#
loop_
_entity.id
_entity.type
_entity.pdbx_description
1 polymer ?
#
loop_
_entity_poly.entity_id
_entity_poly.type
_entity_poly.pdbx_seq_one_letter_code
_entity_poly.pdbx_strand_id
1 'polypeptide(L)'
;MSRRRRAEVERRLEPFVSWVELDAARAEAAQAETGDAFPFTLPCVAALGQRLALDPFVTFFVGENGSGKSTLMEGVAVALGYNAEGGTRNFRFVTRSSESSLGKCLRVARSHRRPRTGYFLRAESFFNAASYIEELDREPAFAPPIIDSYGGRSLHEQSHGESFMALVRNRFEVSGMYLLDEPESALSPTRQLELLREIRRHCLHGSQFIIATHSPLLLAYPGACIYQLSSQGIQKTSYEETEHYRVTRSFLERPRESLSELFAGLEGGTPGEASSTELDRALATLRALADAGERKG
;
A
#
# COMPACT_ATOMS: atom_id res chain seq x y z
N MET A 1 2.41 30.73 23.48
CA MET A 1 3.21 30.16 22.38
C MET A 1 3.63 31.29 21.44
N SER A 2 4.92 31.46 21.08
CA SER A 2 5.36 32.64 20.29
C SER A 2 4.86 32.57 18.84
N ARG A 3 4.64 33.74 18.20
CA ARG A 3 4.17 33.83 16.80
C ARG A 3 5.04 33.02 15.82
N ARG A 4 6.36 32.94 16.04
CA ARG A 4 7.29 32.11 15.24
C ARG A 4 7.02 30.61 15.38
N ARG A 5 6.82 30.11 16.60
CA ARG A 5 6.50 28.68 16.84
C ARG A 5 5.14 28.28 16.26
N ARG A 6 4.15 29.18 16.29
CA ARG A 6 2.82 28.93 15.73
C ARG A 6 2.86 28.86 14.20
N ALA A 7 3.54 29.80 13.55
CA ALA A 7 3.75 29.78 12.10
C ALA A 7 4.55 28.57 11.63
N GLU A 8 5.52 28.09 12.42
CA GLU A 8 6.27 26.88 12.12
C GLU A 8 5.39 25.61 12.19
N VAL A 9 4.50 25.53 13.17
CA VAL A 9 3.53 24.42 13.29
C VAL A 9 2.48 24.46 12.19
N GLU A 10 1.92 25.63 11.88
CA GLU A 10 0.97 25.82 10.78
C GLU A 10 1.59 25.45 9.43
N ARG A 11 2.85 25.80 9.20
CA ARG A 11 3.57 25.40 7.97
C ARG A 11 3.84 23.90 7.87
N ARG A 12 3.91 23.18 9.00
CA ARG A 12 4.01 21.71 9.04
C ARG A 12 2.66 21.02 8.83
N LEU A 13 1.55 21.73 9.08
CA LEU A 13 0.18 21.26 8.83
C LEU A 13 -0.25 21.45 7.37
N GLU A 14 0.51 22.19 6.56
CA GLU A 14 0.23 22.29 5.14
C GLU A 14 0.63 20.99 4.40
N PRO A 15 -0.31 20.32 3.71
CA PRO A 15 0.01 19.14 2.90
C PRO A 15 0.92 19.54 1.73
N PHE A 16 1.75 18.61 1.23
CA PHE A 16 2.38 18.80 -0.08
C PHE A 16 1.35 18.72 -1.20
N VAL A 17 0.36 17.83 -1.05
CA VAL A 17 -0.76 17.63 -1.96
C VAL A 17 -2.06 17.65 -1.18
N SER A 18 -2.94 18.62 -1.45
CA SER A 18 -4.17 18.83 -0.66
C SER A 18 -5.38 18.10 -1.22
N TRP A 19 -5.44 17.89 -2.54
CA TRP A 19 -6.50 17.11 -3.17
C TRP A 19 -6.09 16.57 -4.54
N VAL A 20 -6.86 15.57 -4.99
CA VAL A 20 -6.78 14.96 -6.32
C VAL A 20 -8.18 14.98 -6.96
N GLU A 21 -8.23 15.18 -8.27
CA GLU A 21 -9.46 15.24 -9.07
C GLU A 21 -9.18 14.68 -10.46
N LEU A 22 -10.17 14.04 -11.08
CA LEU A 22 -10.13 13.58 -12.46
C LEU A 22 -10.54 14.71 -13.39
N ASP A 23 -9.71 15.02 -14.38
CA ASP A 23 -10.08 15.91 -15.48
C ASP A 23 -10.94 15.14 -16.48
N ALA A 24 -12.26 15.38 -16.45
CA ALA A 24 -13.22 14.66 -17.29
C ALA A 24 -12.89 14.76 -18.78
N ALA A 25 -12.48 15.93 -19.27
CA ALA A 25 -12.14 16.11 -20.68
C ALA A 25 -10.91 15.29 -21.10
N ARG A 26 -9.91 15.18 -20.21
CA ARG A 26 -8.75 14.31 -20.47
C ARG A 26 -9.11 12.84 -20.42
N ALA A 27 -9.97 12.44 -19.47
CA ALA A 27 -10.42 11.06 -19.35
C ALA A 27 -11.20 10.62 -20.62
N GLU A 28 -12.15 11.44 -21.08
CA GLU A 28 -12.90 11.19 -22.31
C GLU A 28 -11.99 11.09 -23.53
N ALA A 29 -11.01 12.00 -23.67
CA ALA A 29 -10.04 11.96 -24.76
C ALA A 29 -9.17 10.69 -24.71
N ALA A 30 -8.70 10.29 -23.52
CA ALA A 30 -7.89 9.09 -23.35
C ALA A 30 -8.68 7.81 -23.70
N GLN A 31 -9.95 7.72 -23.28
CA GLN A 31 -10.82 6.59 -23.61
C GLN A 31 -11.09 6.49 -25.12
N ALA A 32 -11.26 7.63 -25.80
CA ALA A 32 -11.46 7.64 -27.24
C ALA A 32 -10.20 7.23 -28.03
N GLU A 33 -9.01 7.52 -27.50
CA GLU A 33 -7.73 7.19 -28.14
C GLU A 33 -7.35 5.71 -27.96
N THR A 34 -7.49 5.15 -26.74
CA THR A 34 -7.08 3.77 -26.45
C THR A 34 -8.17 2.75 -26.78
N GLY A 35 -9.44 3.16 -26.80
CA GLY A 35 -10.58 2.25 -26.88
C GLY A 35 -10.80 1.42 -25.60
N ASP A 36 -9.91 1.54 -24.61
CA ASP A 36 -9.98 0.84 -23.35
C ASP A 36 -10.83 1.61 -22.34
N ALA A 37 -11.81 0.91 -21.76
CA ALA A 37 -12.67 1.46 -20.73
C ALA A 37 -11.96 1.51 -19.36
N PHE A 38 -10.99 0.62 -19.13
CA PHE A 38 -10.15 0.62 -17.94
C PHE A 38 -9.04 1.69 -18.05
N PRO A 39 -8.70 2.42 -16.97
CA PRO A 39 -9.20 2.31 -15.59
C PRO A 39 -10.43 3.18 -15.29
N PHE A 40 -10.97 3.90 -16.27
CA PHE A 40 -12.03 4.90 -16.08
C PHE A 40 -13.41 4.32 -15.71
N THR A 41 -13.62 3.01 -15.92
CA THR A 41 -14.81 2.28 -15.45
C THR A 41 -14.78 1.94 -13.96
N LEU A 42 -13.65 2.11 -13.28
CA LEU A 42 -13.56 1.83 -11.85
C LEU A 42 -14.41 2.84 -11.06
N PRO A 43 -15.28 2.39 -10.14
CA PRO A 43 -16.11 3.28 -9.33
C PRO A 43 -15.30 4.31 -8.54
N CYS A 44 -14.13 3.93 -8.05
CA CYS A 44 -13.23 4.84 -7.34
C CYS A 44 -12.66 5.93 -8.25
N VAL A 45 -12.41 5.64 -9.53
CA VAL A 45 -11.94 6.62 -10.52
C VAL A 45 -13.07 7.58 -10.90
N ALA A 46 -14.28 7.06 -11.13
CA ALA A 46 -15.46 7.88 -11.41
C ALA A 46 -15.75 8.87 -10.25
N ALA A 47 -15.57 8.43 -9.00
CA ALA A 47 -15.74 9.29 -7.82
C ALA A 47 -14.77 10.49 -7.78
N LEU A 48 -13.62 10.41 -8.47
CA LEU A 48 -12.68 11.53 -8.61
C LEU A 48 -13.17 12.64 -9.54
N GLY A 49 -14.34 12.51 -10.17
CA GLY A 49 -15.02 13.65 -10.78
C GLY A 49 -15.29 14.78 -9.78
N GLN A 50 -15.15 14.51 -8.48
CA GLN A 50 -15.07 15.50 -7.42
C GLN A 50 -13.70 15.47 -6.74
N ARG A 51 -13.33 16.58 -6.09
CA ARG A 51 -12.06 16.69 -5.35
C ARG A 51 -12.04 15.74 -4.15
N LEU A 52 -11.10 14.80 -4.19
CA LEU A 52 -10.73 13.97 -3.06
C LEU A 52 -9.68 14.68 -2.21
N ALA A 53 -10.06 15.14 -1.02
CA ALA A 53 -9.14 15.79 -0.09
C ALA A 53 -8.14 14.80 0.51
N LEU A 54 -6.88 15.21 0.62
CA LEU A 54 -5.80 14.42 1.22
C LEU A 54 -5.37 15.04 2.55
N ASP A 55 -5.15 14.19 3.55
CA ASP A 55 -4.67 14.59 4.86
C ASP A 55 -3.22 15.10 4.79
N PRO A 56 -2.85 16.14 5.56
CA PRO A 56 -1.48 16.66 5.60
C PRO A 56 -0.44 15.68 6.13
N PHE A 57 -0.85 14.63 6.84
CA PHE A 57 0.04 13.62 7.39
C PHE A 57 -0.17 12.25 6.76
N VAL A 58 -1.34 11.64 6.94
CA VAL A 58 -1.58 10.25 6.53
C VAL A 58 -2.98 10.09 5.96
N THR A 59 -3.05 9.67 4.70
CA THR A 59 -4.28 9.22 4.05
C THR A 59 -4.18 7.74 3.75
N PHE A 60 -5.17 6.95 4.17
CA PHE A 60 -5.31 5.55 3.81
C PHE A 60 -6.39 5.33 2.75
N PHE A 61 -6.11 4.43 1.82
CA PHE A 61 -7.09 3.81 0.93
C PHE A 61 -7.29 2.35 1.34
N VAL A 62 -8.54 1.98 1.61
CA VAL A 62 -8.96 0.62 1.97
C VAL A 62 -10.08 0.18 1.05
N GLY A 63 -10.32 -1.13 0.96
CA GLY A 63 -11.35 -1.69 0.10
C GLY A 63 -10.99 -3.10 -0.34
N GLU A 64 -11.96 -3.83 -0.89
CA GLU A 64 -11.78 -5.20 -1.38
C GLU A 64 -10.72 -5.28 -2.49
N ASN A 65 -10.22 -6.49 -2.75
CA ASN A 65 -9.35 -6.74 -3.90
C ASN A 65 -10.11 -6.43 -5.19
N GLY A 66 -9.48 -5.69 -6.11
CA GLY A 66 -10.16 -5.23 -7.33
C GLY A 66 -10.97 -3.93 -7.20
N SER A 67 -11.08 -3.33 -6.01
CA SER A 67 -11.71 -2.00 -5.81
C SER A 67 -10.95 -0.84 -6.47
N GLY A 68 -9.77 -1.09 -7.06
CA GLY A 68 -8.97 -0.09 -7.76
C GLY A 68 -8.00 0.71 -6.88
N LYS A 69 -7.68 0.26 -5.66
CA LYS A 69 -6.70 0.92 -4.76
C LYS A 69 -5.34 1.13 -5.43
N SER A 70 -4.73 0.07 -5.95
CA SER A 70 -3.42 0.14 -6.60
C SER A 70 -3.47 0.99 -7.87
N THR A 71 -4.56 0.91 -8.64
CA THR A 71 -4.79 1.75 -9.82
C THR A 71 -4.90 3.23 -9.44
N LEU A 72 -5.63 3.57 -8.38
CA LEU A 72 -5.71 4.93 -7.85
C LEU A 72 -4.35 5.40 -7.35
N MET A 73 -3.65 4.58 -6.57
CA MET A 73 -2.32 4.87 -6.05
C MET A 73 -1.32 5.15 -7.17
N GLU A 74 -1.30 4.31 -8.20
CA GLU A 74 -0.48 4.47 -9.39
C GLU A 74 -0.82 5.77 -10.14
N GLY A 75 -2.11 6.02 -10.38
CA GLY A 75 -2.56 7.26 -11.01
C GLY A 75 -2.08 8.49 -10.24
N VAL A 76 -2.25 8.52 -8.92
CA VAL A 76 -1.77 9.61 -8.06
C VAL A 76 -0.24 9.71 -8.12
N ALA A 77 0.48 8.59 -8.07
CA ALA A 77 1.93 8.57 -8.15
C ALA A 77 2.44 9.18 -9.47
N VAL A 78 1.88 8.76 -10.60
CA VAL A 78 2.22 9.29 -11.93
C VAL A 78 1.83 10.76 -12.06
N ALA A 79 0.66 11.17 -11.56
CA ALA A 79 0.26 12.58 -11.54
C ALA A 79 1.21 13.44 -10.70
N LEU A 80 1.86 12.86 -9.70
CA LEU A 80 2.92 13.47 -8.89
C LEU A 80 4.31 13.40 -9.55
N GLY A 81 4.48 12.66 -10.64
CA GLY A 81 5.71 12.52 -11.41
C GLY A 81 6.63 11.41 -10.87
N TYR A 82 6.07 10.38 -10.24
CA TYR A 82 6.75 9.10 -9.99
C TYR A 82 6.53 8.15 -11.17
N ASN A 83 7.35 7.10 -11.26
CA ASN A 83 7.16 6.00 -12.20
C ASN A 83 5.99 5.10 -11.74
N ALA A 84 5.19 4.56 -12.65
CA ALA A 84 4.09 3.64 -12.34
C ALA A 84 4.57 2.34 -11.63
N GLU A 85 5.80 1.92 -11.91
CA GLU A 85 6.45 0.76 -11.27
C GLU A 85 7.01 1.05 -9.87
N GLY A 86 6.92 2.31 -9.42
CA GLY A 86 7.48 2.75 -8.16
C GLY A 86 8.92 3.25 -8.25
N GLY A 87 9.55 3.42 -7.10
CA GLY A 87 10.85 4.06 -6.96
C GLY A 87 10.77 5.57 -6.74
N THR A 88 11.93 6.21 -6.90
CA THR A 88 12.03 7.67 -6.84
C THR A 88 11.73 8.28 -8.21
N ARG A 89 11.55 9.60 -8.30
CA ARG A 89 11.21 10.29 -9.56
C ARG A 89 12.26 10.12 -10.67
N ASN A 90 13.49 9.76 -10.30
CA ASN A 90 14.59 9.58 -11.25
C ASN A 90 14.73 8.13 -11.73
N PHE A 91 13.96 7.18 -11.19
CA PHE A 91 14.01 5.79 -11.64
C PHE A 91 13.29 5.66 -12.99
N ARG A 92 14.05 5.30 -14.02
CA ARG A 92 13.53 4.99 -15.35
C ARG A 92 13.57 3.47 -15.55
N PHE A 93 12.57 2.76 -15.05
CA PHE A 93 12.37 1.37 -15.44
C PHE A 93 12.04 1.32 -16.94
N VAL A 94 12.90 0.64 -17.72
CA VAL A 94 12.72 0.45 -19.16
C VAL A 94 11.86 -0.80 -19.38
N THR A 95 10.66 -0.82 -18.83
CA THR A 95 9.61 -1.78 -19.21
C THR A 95 8.56 -1.05 -20.04
N ARG A 96 8.15 -1.68 -21.15
CA ARG A 96 7.59 -1.06 -22.37
C ARG A 96 6.16 -0.49 -22.24
N SER A 97 5.68 -0.16 -21.04
CA SER A 97 4.29 0.32 -20.83
C SER A 97 4.08 1.07 -19.50
N SER A 98 5.05 1.87 -19.03
CA SER A 98 4.97 2.58 -17.73
C SER A 98 4.12 3.87 -17.74
N GLU A 99 3.25 4.05 -18.73
CA GLU A 99 2.35 5.20 -18.82
C GLU A 99 0.97 4.87 -18.24
N SER A 100 0.74 5.19 -16.97
CA SER A 100 -0.59 5.13 -16.38
C SER A 100 -1.52 6.13 -17.10
N SER A 101 -2.51 5.62 -17.85
CA SER A 101 -3.51 6.45 -18.55
C SER A 101 -4.30 7.32 -17.57
N LEU A 102 -4.57 6.80 -16.37
CA LEU A 102 -5.19 7.56 -15.28
C LEU A 102 -4.32 8.73 -14.82
N GLY A 103 -3.02 8.50 -14.60
CA GLY A 103 -2.12 9.52 -14.07
C GLY A 103 -2.03 10.78 -14.92
N LYS A 104 -2.15 10.66 -16.25
CA LYS A 104 -2.19 11.80 -17.19
C LYS A 104 -3.48 12.62 -17.09
N CYS A 105 -4.56 11.99 -16.63
CA CYS A 105 -5.89 12.58 -16.51
C CYS A 105 -6.15 13.20 -15.12
N LEU A 106 -5.32 12.89 -14.12
CA LEU A 106 -5.48 13.45 -12.78
C LEU A 106 -4.89 14.85 -12.65
N ARG A 107 -5.63 15.69 -11.94
CA ARG A 107 -5.21 17.00 -11.44
C ARG A 107 -4.91 16.90 -9.96
N VAL A 108 -3.79 17.46 -9.55
CA VAL A 108 -3.33 17.45 -8.16
C VAL A 108 -3.06 18.87 -7.70
N ALA A 109 -3.64 19.27 -6.56
CA ALA A 109 -3.31 20.54 -5.94
C ALA A 109 -2.06 20.42 -5.09
N ARG A 110 -0.96 20.93 -5.63
CA ARG A 110 0.31 21.04 -4.91
C ARG A 110 0.34 22.34 -4.12
N SER A 111 0.78 22.28 -2.86
CA SER A 111 1.00 23.49 -2.07
C SER A 111 2.31 24.18 -2.47
N HIS A 112 2.54 25.36 -1.90
CA HIS A 112 3.80 26.09 -2.10
C HIS A 112 5.00 25.36 -1.46
N ARG A 113 4.71 24.48 -0.48
CA ARG A 113 5.67 23.61 0.17
C ARG A 113 5.98 22.46 -0.78
N ARG A 114 7.25 22.32 -1.18
CA ARG A 114 7.70 21.20 -2.03
C ARG A 114 8.35 20.11 -1.19
N PRO A 115 8.07 18.82 -1.47
CA PRO A 115 8.77 17.73 -0.80
C PRO A 115 10.24 17.73 -1.21
N ARG A 116 11.13 17.50 -0.24
CA ARG A 116 12.59 17.42 -0.48
C ARG A 116 12.98 16.14 -1.20
N THR A 117 12.27 15.06 -0.84
CA THR A 117 12.43 13.73 -1.40
C THR A 117 11.06 13.09 -1.54
N GLY A 118 11.00 11.94 -2.21
CA GLY A 118 9.80 11.16 -2.23
C GLY A 118 9.99 9.81 -2.90
N TYR A 119 9.06 8.92 -2.64
CA TYR A 119 9.14 7.53 -3.06
C TYR A 119 7.74 6.97 -3.27
N PHE A 120 7.53 6.26 -4.37
CA PHE A 120 6.36 5.41 -4.55
C PHE A 120 6.79 3.95 -4.40
N LEU A 121 6.27 3.27 -3.39
CA LEU A 121 6.65 1.91 -3.06
C LEU A 121 5.50 0.97 -3.38
N ARG A 122 5.76 0.02 -4.26
CA ARG A 122 4.90 -1.15 -4.50
C ARG A 122 5.64 -2.38 -3.97
N ALA A 123 5.01 -3.15 -3.09
CA ALA A 123 5.65 -4.32 -2.50
C ALA A 123 6.09 -5.34 -3.58
N GLU A 124 5.30 -5.50 -4.64
CA GLU A 124 5.60 -6.41 -5.77
C GLU A 124 6.79 -5.95 -6.62
N SER A 125 6.84 -4.65 -7.00
CA SER A 125 7.88 -4.12 -7.89
C SER A 125 9.17 -3.72 -7.15
N PHE A 126 9.15 -3.65 -5.82
CA PHE A 126 10.33 -3.27 -5.02
C PHE A 126 11.54 -4.18 -5.27
N PHE A 127 11.33 -5.48 -5.49
CA PHE A 127 12.44 -6.40 -5.76
C PHE A 127 12.98 -6.27 -7.18
N ASN A 128 12.15 -5.86 -8.14
CA ASN A 128 12.63 -5.47 -9.47
C ASN A 128 13.50 -4.21 -9.37
N ALA A 129 13.13 -3.27 -8.49
CA ALA A 129 13.95 -2.09 -8.20
C ALA A 129 15.30 -2.45 -7.56
N ALA A 130 15.33 -3.42 -6.66
CA ALA A 130 16.58 -3.92 -6.08
C ALA A 130 17.54 -4.48 -7.14
N SER A 131 17.05 -5.34 -8.03
CA SER A 131 17.85 -5.87 -9.15
C SER A 131 18.39 -4.77 -10.05
N TYR A 132 17.57 -3.75 -10.35
CA TYR A 132 17.97 -2.61 -11.16
C TYR A 132 19.04 -1.73 -10.47
N ILE A 133 18.94 -1.53 -9.16
CA ILE A 133 19.96 -0.81 -8.38
C ILE A 133 21.30 -1.52 -8.44
N GLU A 134 21.32 -2.85 -8.26
CA GLU A 134 22.56 -3.62 -8.36
C GLU A 134 23.17 -3.64 -9.76
N GLU A 135 22.34 -3.56 -10.80
CA GLU A 135 22.81 -3.41 -12.17
C GLU A 135 23.47 -2.04 -12.39
N LEU A 136 22.83 -0.95 -11.92
CA LEU A 136 23.39 0.40 -12.00
C LEU A 136 24.68 0.55 -11.18
N ASP A 137 24.75 -0.03 -9.99
CA ASP A 137 25.95 0.03 -9.14
C ASP A 137 27.12 -0.79 -9.67
N ARG A 138 26.89 -1.71 -10.62
CA ARG A 138 27.95 -2.39 -11.37
C ARG A 138 28.57 -1.52 -12.45
N GLU A 139 27.89 -0.48 -12.91
CA GLU A 139 28.45 0.46 -13.89
C GLU A 139 29.43 1.44 -13.21
N PRO A 140 30.61 1.71 -13.79
CA PRO A 140 31.53 2.67 -13.21
C PRO A 140 30.95 4.09 -13.22
N ALA A 141 30.68 4.65 -12.05
CA ALA A 141 30.20 6.02 -11.89
C ALA A 141 31.09 6.83 -10.92
N PHE A 142 31.13 8.15 -11.09
CA PHE A 142 31.80 9.07 -10.15
C PHE A 142 31.01 9.31 -8.86
N ALA A 143 29.76 8.82 -8.79
CA ALA A 143 28.89 8.94 -7.64
C ALA A 143 29.07 7.71 -6.70
N PRO A 144 28.80 7.85 -5.39
CA PRO A 144 28.74 6.70 -4.50
C PRO A 144 27.64 5.72 -4.95
N PRO A 145 27.79 4.42 -4.65
CA PRO A 145 26.79 3.40 -4.97
C PRO A 145 25.40 3.77 -4.46
N ILE A 146 24.39 3.57 -5.30
CA ILE A 146 22.99 3.81 -4.99
C ILE A 146 22.57 2.97 -3.78
N ILE A 147 23.09 1.74 -3.63
CA ILE A 147 22.80 0.84 -2.52
C ILE A 147 23.11 1.44 -1.14
N ASP A 148 24.05 2.39 -1.04
CA ASP A 148 24.36 3.08 0.21
C ASP A 148 23.14 3.85 0.75
N SER A 149 22.32 4.40 -0.16
CA SER A 149 21.06 5.07 0.20
C SER A 149 19.98 4.10 0.71
N TYR A 150 20.20 2.79 0.57
CA TYR A 150 19.31 1.72 0.99
C TYR A 150 19.88 0.93 2.18
N GLY A 151 21.04 1.33 2.71
CA GLY A 151 21.69 0.70 3.88
C GLY A 151 22.98 -0.05 3.56
N GLY A 152 23.47 0.00 2.32
CA GLY A 152 24.80 -0.50 1.93
C GLY A 152 24.95 -2.02 1.93
N ARG A 153 23.84 -2.76 2.05
CA ARG A 153 23.80 -4.23 1.91
C ARG A 153 22.92 -4.59 0.73
N SER A 154 23.26 -5.65 0.01
CA SER A 154 22.41 -6.17 -1.06
C SER A 154 20.99 -6.39 -0.53
N LEU A 155 20.01 -5.90 -1.29
CA LEU A 155 18.60 -6.08 -0.97
C LEU A 155 18.12 -7.50 -1.27
N HIS A 156 18.90 -8.28 -2.04
CA HIS A 156 18.63 -9.70 -2.33
C HIS A 156 19.17 -10.66 -1.27
N GLU A 157 20.14 -10.23 -0.48
CA GLU A 157 20.69 -11.01 0.64
C GLU A 157 19.89 -10.84 1.95
N GLN A 158 18.80 -10.09 1.91
CA GLN A 158 17.94 -9.77 3.05
C GLN A 158 16.55 -10.38 2.87
N SER A 159 15.85 -10.62 3.98
CA SER A 159 14.43 -10.99 3.88
C SER A 159 13.61 -9.83 3.29
N HIS A 160 12.45 -10.15 2.69
CA HIS A 160 11.62 -9.17 2.01
C HIS A 160 11.25 -7.99 2.93
N GLY A 161 10.93 -8.28 4.19
CA GLY A 161 10.62 -7.27 5.19
C GLY A 161 11.83 -6.53 5.76
N GLU A 162 13.06 -7.02 5.59
CA GLU A 162 14.29 -6.31 5.98
C GLU A 162 14.66 -5.26 4.95
N SER A 163 14.69 -5.64 3.68
CA SER A 163 14.94 -4.73 2.56
C SER A 163 13.92 -3.59 2.54
N PHE A 164 12.64 -3.90 2.81
CA PHE A 164 11.59 -2.89 2.96
C PHE A 164 11.88 -1.92 4.11
N MET A 165 12.20 -2.43 5.30
CA MET A 165 12.47 -1.56 6.45
C MET A 165 13.77 -0.77 6.31
N ALA A 166 14.77 -1.32 5.61
CA ALA A 166 16.00 -0.62 5.28
C ALA A 166 15.72 0.58 4.36
N LEU A 167 14.88 0.41 3.33
CA LEU A 167 14.40 1.52 2.50
C LEU A 167 13.73 2.60 3.36
N VAL A 168 12.75 2.23 4.19
CA VAL A 168 12.01 3.21 5.02
C VAL A 168 12.94 3.94 5.99
N ARG A 169 13.96 3.27 6.54
CA ARG A 169 14.88 3.88 7.52
C ARG A 169 15.95 4.76 6.87
N ASN A 170 16.46 4.34 5.71
CA ASN A 170 17.65 4.94 5.12
C ASN A 170 17.30 5.87 3.95
N ARG A 171 16.30 5.51 3.13
CA ARG A 171 15.93 6.27 1.93
C ARG A 171 14.87 7.33 2.21
N PHE A 172 13.98 7.10 3.16
CA PHE A 172 12.99 8.12 3.51
C PHE A 172 13.69 9.19 4.36
N GLU A 173 13.63 10.42 3.90
CA GLU A 173 14.14 11.58 4.60
C GLU A 173 12.99 12.41 5.21
N VAL A 174 13.36 13.50 5.88
CA VAL A 174 12.42 14.47 6.42
C VAL A 174 11.75 15.30 5.32
N SER A 175 10.53 15.78 5.58
CA SER A 175 9.79 16.61 4.63
C SER A 175 9.65 15.97 3.23
N GLY A 176 9.35 14.67 3.20
CA GLY A 176 9.16 13.89 1.97
C GLY A 176 7.70 13.52 1.70
N MET A 177 7.40 13.18 0.44
CA MET A 177 6.10 12.67 0.01
C MET A 177 6.21 11.18 -0.32
N TYR A 178 5.48 10.33 0.40
CA TYR A 178 5.60 8.88 0.29
C TYR A 178 4.27 8.25 -0.06
N LEU A 179 4.30 7.38 -1.07
CA LEU A 179 3.14 6.59 -1.50
C LEU A 179 3.49 5.12 -1.26
N LEU A 180 2.68 4.40 -0.50
CA LEU A 180 2.93 2.99 -0.18
C LEU A 180 1.73 2.15 -0.62
N ASP A 181 1.94 1.19 -1.50
CA ASP A 181 0.92 0.28 -1.98
C ASP A 181 1.15 -1.12 -1.39
N GLU A 182 0.20 -1.56 -0.57
CA GLU A 182 0.18 -2.83 0.15
C GLU A 182 1.49 -3.18 0.88
N PRO A 183 2.01 -2.28 1.74
CA PRO A 183 3.27 -2.49 2.43
C PRO A 183 3.25 -3.73 3.36
N GLU A 184 2.08 -4.14 3.85
CA GLU A 184 1.90 -5.33 4.68
C GLU A 184 2.28 -6.64 3.98
N SER A 185 2.20 -6.70 2.65
CA SER A 185 2.49 -7.91 1.88
C SER A 185 3.94 -8.38 2.04
N ALA A 186 4.86 -7.45 2.37
CA ALA A 186 6.26 -7.75 2.66
C ALA A 186 6.60 -7.81 4.16
N LEU A 187 5.64 -7.55 5.06
CA LEU A 187 5.91 -7.28 6.48
C LEU A 187 5.13 -8.21 7.42
N SER A 188 5.85 -8.81 8.36
CA SER A 188 5.22 -9.47 9.51
C SER A 188 4.47 -8.45 10.40
N PRO A 189 3.51 -8.90 11.23
CA PRO A 189 2.76 -8.00 12.12
C PRO A 189 3.66 -7.08 12.96
N THR A 190 4.74 -7.60 13.55
CA THR A 190 5.70 -6.80 14.31
C THR A 190 6.35 -5.71 13.46
N ARG A 191 6.73 -6.01 12.21
CA ARG A 191 7.33 -5.03 11.32
C ARG A 191 6.32 -3.99 10.82
N GLN A 192 5.05 -4.32 10.72
CA GLN A 192 4.00 -3.33 10.44
C GLN A 192 3.87 -2.33 11.60
N LEU A 193 4.01 -2.77 12.86
CA LEU A 193 4.06 -1.86 14.00
C LEU A 193 5.31 -0.97 13.98
N GLU A 194 6.46 -1.52 13.57
CA GLU A 194 7.67 -0.71 13.34
C GLU A 194 7.46 0.32 12.22
N LEU A 195 6.78 -0.05 11.13
CA LEU A 195 6.43 0.87 10.04
C LEU A 195 5.57 2.04 10.55
N LEU A 196 4.57 1.79 11.40
CA LEU A 196 3.77 2.86 12.02
C LEU A 196 4.63 3.85 12.81
N ARG A 197 5.61 3.35 13.56
CA ARG A 197 6.56 4.18 14.29
C ARG A 197 7.38 5.06 13.34
N GLU A 198 7.85 4.50 12.23
CA GLU A 198 8.59 5.25 11.22
C GLU A 198 7.71 6.30 10.51
N ILE A 199 6.48 5.94 10.10
CA ILE A 199 5.50 6.89 9.53
C ILE A 199 5.29 8.05 10.49
N ARG A 200 5.07 7.77 11.78
CA ARG A 200 4.91 8.80 12.81
C ARG A 200 6.14 9.70 12.91
N ARG A 201 7.35 9.11 12.93
CA ARG A 201 8.61 9.86 12.95
C ARG A 201 8.70 10.79 11.75
N HIS A 202 8.41 10.32 10.54
CA HIS A 202 8.47 11.15 9.32
C HIS A 202 7.40 12.25 9.32
N CYS A 203 6.17 11.97 9.75
CA CYS A 203 5.10 12.96 9.86
C CYS A 203 5.47 14.11 10.83
N LEU A 204 6.10 13.79 11.97
CA LEU A 204 6.60 14.82 12.92
C LEU A 204 7.64 15.76 12.29
N HIS A 205 8.36 15.27 11.27
CA HIS A 205 9.31 16.03 10.47
C HIS A 205 8.70 16.54 9.14
N GLY A 206 7.37 16.61 9.08
CA GLY A 206 6.61 17.22 8.00
C GLY A 206 6.45 16.36 6.76
N SER A 207 6.72 15.06 6.79
CA SER A 207 6.40 14.20 5.66
C SER A 207 4.90 13.95 5.54
N GLN A 208 4.44 13.65 4.32
CA GLN A 208 3.07 13.28 4.01
C GLN A 208 3.04 11.88 3.38
N PHE A 209 2.05 11.08 3.76
CA PHE A 209 1.86 9.71 3.32
C PHE A 209 0.49 9.49 2.70
N ILE A 210 0.47 8.75 1.59
CA ILE A 210 -0.73 8.12 1.04
C ILE A 210 -0.45 6.62 1.01
N ILE A 211 -1.32 5.81 1.62
CA ILE A 211 -1.06 4.39 1.81
C ILE A 211 -2.30 3.60 1.40
N ALA A 212 -2.17 2.68 0.45
CA ALA A 212 -3.17 1.65 0.23
C ALA A 212 -2.83 0.43 1.09
N THR A 213 -3.79 -0.07 1.86
CA THR A 213 -3.57 -1.21 2.75
C THR A 213 -4.84 -1.98 3.04
N HIS A 214 -4.68 -3.27 3.31
CA HIS A 214 -5.63 -4.21 3.88
C HIS A 214 -5.31 -4.52 5.35
N SER A 215 -4.22 -3.99 5.89
CA SER A 215 -3.80 -4.32 7.26
C SER A 215 -4.61 -3.52 8.29
N PRO A 216 -5.40 -4.18 9.15
CA PRO A 216 -6.03 -3.50 10.28
C PRO A 216 -4.99 -2.94 11.26
N LEU A 217 -3.78 -3.52 11.32
CA LEU A 217 -2.70 -2.98 12.15
C LEU A 217 -2.26 -1.60 11.66
N LEU A 218 -2.09 -1.42 10.34
CA LEU A 218 -1.69 -0.13 9.77
C LEU A 218 -2.80 0.92 9.89
N LEU A 219 -4.06 0.51 9.72
CA LEU A 219 -5.22 1.38 9.84
C LEU A 219 -5.45 1.93 11.26
N ALA A 220 -4.85 1.30 12.27
CA ALA A 220 -4.88 1.80 13.64
C ALA A 220 -4.06 3.09 13.87
N TYR A 221 -3.40 3.64 12.84
CA TYR A 221 -2.65 4.89 12.98
C TYR A 221 -3.56 6.06 13.43
N PRO A 222 -3.24 6.73 14.55
CA PRO A 222 -4.14 7.70 15.14
C PRO A 222 -4.24 8.99 14.31
N GLY A 223 -5.48 9.42 14.06
CA GLY A 223 -5.77 10.68 13.37
C GLY A 223 -5.54 10.64 11.86
N ALA A 224 -5.36 9.47 11.25
CA ALA A 224 -5.31 9.35 9.80
C ALA A 224 -6.68 9.58 9.16
N CYS A 225 -6.69 10.06 7.91
CA CYS A 225 -7.87 10.06 7.08
C CYS A 225 -7.98 8.72 6.35
N ILE A 226 -9.09 8.00 6.52
CA ILE A 226 -9.31 6.70 5.88
C ILE A 226 -10.42 6.84 4.84
N TYR A 227 -10.15 6.40 3.62
CA TYR A 227 -11.13 6.31 2.54
C TYR A 227 -11.34 4.86 2.16
N GLN A 228 -12.59 4.42 2.19
CA GLN A 228 -13.03 3.14 1.68
C GLN A 228 -13.44 3.26 0.21
N LEU A 229 -12.80 2.45 -0.63
CA LEU A 229 -13.10 2.26 -2.03
C LEU A 229 -14.01 1.05 -2.16
N SER A 230 -15.17 1.25 -2.77
CA SER A 230 -16.16 0.20 -3.00
C SER A 230 -16.85 0.40 -4.35
N SER A 231 -17.81 -0.46 -4.68
CA SER A 231 -18.68 -0.28 -5.84
C SER A 231 -19.48 1.03 -5.83
N GLN A 232 -19.64 1.67 -4.66
CA GLN A 232 -20.31 2.96 -4.49
C GLN A 232 -19.37 4.16 -4.70
N GLY A 233 -18.08 3.94 -4.99
CA GLY A 233 -17.08 4.99 -5.17
C GLY A 233 -16.15 5.12 -3.96
N ILE A 234 -15.84 6.36 -3.57
CA ILE A 234 -14.92 6.67 -2.46
C ILE A 234 -15.71 7.30 -1.31
N GLN A 235 -15.62 6.71 -0.12
CA GLN A 235 -16.27 7.20 1.08
C GLN A 235 -15.27 7.34 2.22
N LYS A 236 -15.33 8.44 2.97
CA LYS A 236 -14.53 8.59 4.18
C LYS A 236 -15.14 7.75 5.30
N THR A 237 -14.31 7.02 6.03
CA THR A 237 -14.75 6.11 7.10
C THR A 237 -13.85 6.22 8.33
N SER A 238 -14.32 5.77 9.49
CA SER A 238 -13.49 5.60 10.68
C SER A 238 -12.83 4.21 10.71
N TYR A 239 -11.77 4.06 11.51
CA TYR A 239 -11.06 2.79 11.65
C TYR A 239 -12.00 1.63 12.05
N GLU A 240 -12.87 1.88 13.03
CA GLU A 240 -13.75 0.86 13.61
C GLU A 240 -14.91 0.47 12.68
N GLU A 241 -15.23 1.32 11.71
CA GLU A 241 -16.23 1.07 10.67
C GLU A 241 -15.66 0.30 9.48
N THR A 242 -14.33 0.24 9.33
CA THR A 242 -13.71 -0.54 8.25
C THR A 242 -14.05 -2.01 8.36
N GLU A 243 -14.29 -2.65 7.21
CA GLU A 243 -14.50 -4.09 7.13
C GLU A 243 -13.31 -4.85 7.73
N HIS A 244 -12.08 -4.44 7.41
CA HIS A 244 -10.84 -5.06 7.89
C HIS A 244 -10.80 -5.12 9.41
N TYR A 245 -11.15 -4.03 10.11
CA TYR A 245 -11.24 -4.01 11.56
C TYR A 245 -12.33 -4.95 12.07
N ARG A 246 -13.55 -4.83 11.53
CA ARG A 246 -14.72 -5.58 12.03
C ARG A 246 -14.53 -7.09 11.88
N VAL A 247 -14.08 -7.54 10.71
CA VAL A 247 -13.84 -8.96 10.41
C VAL A 247 -12.71 -9.49 11.29
N THR A 248 -11.58 -8.79 11.32
CA THR A 248 -10.40 -9.25 12.08
C THR A 248 -10.68 -9.29 13.57
N ARG A 249 -11.35 -8.26 14.12
CA ARG A 249 -11.76 -8.21 15.52
C ARG A 249 -12.71 -9.36 15.86
N SER A 250 -13.77 -9.54 15.08
CA SER A 250 -14.75 -10.61 15.32
C SER A 250 -14.09 -11.98 15.36
N PHE A 251 -13.19 -12.25 14.41
CA PHE A 251 -12.46 -13.52 14.34
C PHE A 251 -11.53 -13.70 15.54
N LEU A 252 -10.74 -12.68 15.91
CA LEU A 252 -9.78 -12.76 17.02
C LEU A 252 -10.46 -12.86 18.39
N GLU A 253 -11.66 -12.28 18.56
CA GLU A 253 -12.44 -12.39 19.80
C GLU A 253 -13.00 -13.79 20.01
N ARG A 254 -13.43 -14.49 18.94
CA ARG A 254 -14.04 -15.84 19.04
C ARG A 254 -13.57 -16.81 17.93
N PRO A 255 -12.28 -17.19 17.86
CA PRO A 255 -11.75 -17.93 16.70
C PRO A 255 -12.44 -19.28 16.45
N ARG A 256 -12.72 -20.05 17.52
CA ARG A 256 -13.34 -21.38 17.40
C ARG A 256 -14.77 -21.29 16.87
N GLU A 257 -15.56 -20.34 17.38
CA GLU A 257 -16.94 -20.13 16.95
C GLU A 257 -16.97 -19.62 15.51
N SER A 258 -16.13 -18.63 15.17
CA SER A 258 -16.01 -18.12 13.80
C SER A 258 -15.62 -19.21 12.80
N LEU A 259 -14.69 -20.10 13.15
CA LEU A 259 -14.33 -21.24 12.30
C LEU A 259 -15.48 -22.25 12.18
N SER A 260 -16.16 -22.55 13.28
CA SER A 260 -17.31 -23.46 13.27
C SER A 260 -18.44 -22.94 12.37
N GLU A 261 -18.79 -21.66 12.46
CA GLU A 261 -19.82 -21.03 11.61
C GLU A 261 -19.39 -21.01 10.13
N LEU A 262 -18.12 -20.70 9.85
CA LEU A 262 -17.57 -20.67 8.51
C LEU A 262 -17.61 -22.05 7.84
N PHE A 263 -17.33 -23.13 8.59
CA PHE A 263 -17.27 -24.48 8.07
C PHE A 263 -18.63 -25.21 8.07
N ALA A 264 -19.58 -24.83 8.93
CA ALA A 264 -20.92 -25.41 8.96
C ALA A 264 -21.66 -25.30 7.60
N GLY A 265 -21.37 -24.26 6.81
CA GLY A 265 -21.93 -24.08 5.46
C GLY A 265 -21.35 -25.00 4.38
N LEU A 266 -20.17 -25.60 4.63
CA LEU A 266 -19.52 -26.57 3.74
C LEU A 266 -20.01 -28.00 4.00
N GLU A 267 -20.57 -28.25 5.17
CA GLU A 267 -21.07 -29.56 5.61
C GLU A 267 -22.49 -29.89 5.10
N GLY A 268 -23.14 -28.93 4.42
CA GLY A 268 -24.47 -29.09 3.81
C GLY A 268 -24.47 -29.51 2.33
N GLY A 269 -23.31 -29.84 1.77
CA GLY A 269 -23.16 -30.34 0.39
C GLY A 269 -23.73 -31.76 0.20
N THR A 270 -24.17 -32.06 -1.02
CA THR A 270 -24.90 -33.27 -1.46
C THR A 270 -24.58 -34.61 -0.76
N PRO A 271 -25.58 -35.49 -0.54
CA PRO A 271 -25.34 -36.81 0.05
C PRO A 271 -24.40 -37.63 -0.86
N GLY A 272 -23.14 -37.80 -0.44
CA GLY A 272 -22.12 -38.53 -1.20
C GLY A 272 -20.69 -37.99 -1.03
N GLU A 273 -20.50 -36.77 -0.54
CA GLU A 273 -19.17 -36.22 -0.21
C GLU A 273 -18.90 -36.40 1.29
N ALA A 274 -17.69 -36.90 1.61
CA ALA A 274 -17.30 -37.27 2.97
C ALA A 274 -17.56 -36.13 3.96
N SER A 275 -18.23 -36.44 5.06
CA SER A 275 -18.57 -35.45 6.11
C SER A 275 -17.28 -34.82 6.66
N SER A 276 -17.32 -33.56 7.15
CA SER A 276 -16.14 -32.92 7.75
C SER A 276 -15.52 -33.76 8.87
N THR A 277 -16.34 -34.55 9.57
CA THR A 277 -15.91 -35.49 10.60
C THR A 277 -15.02 -36.63 10.04
N GLU A 278 -15.25 -37.06 8.80
CA GLU A 278 -14.41 -38.03 8.11
C GLU A 278 -13.12 -37.40 7.58
N LEU A 279 -13.19 -36.16 7.07
CA LEU A 279 -12.00 -35.42 6.63
C LEU A 279 -11.08 -35.08 7.82
N ASP A 280 -11.64 -34.66 8.95
CA ASP A 280 -10.91 -34.37 10.18
C ASP A 280 -10.30 -35.63 10.78
N ARG A 281 -11.02 -36.77 10.75
CA ARG A 281 -10.44 -38.07 11.13
C ARG A 281 -9.34 -38.50 10.17
N ALA A 282 -9.50 -38.30 8.86
CA ALA A 282 -8.49 -38.63 7.87
C ALA A 282 -7.23 -37.78 8.07
N LEU A 283 -7.37 -36.47 8.29
CA LEU A 283 -6.27 -35.55 8.60
C LEU A 283 -5.59 -35.91 9.92
N ALA A 284 -6.35 -36.25 10.97
CA ALA A 284 -5.79 -36.71 12.24
C ALA A 284 -5.03 -38.03 12.10
N THR A 285 -5.54 -38.97 11.30
CA THR A 285 -4.89 -40.25 11.02
C THR A 285 -3.61 -40.05 10.20
N LEU A 286 -3.64 -39.21 9.17
CA LEU A 286 -2.46 -38.87 8.36
C LEU A 286 -1.37 -38.19 9.19
N ARG A 287 -1.73 -37.29 10.11
CA ARG A 287 -0.79 -36.66 11.05
C ARG A 287 -0.19 -37.68 12.02
N ALA A 288 -1.00 -38.58 12.58
CA ALA A 288 -0.52 -39.64 13.47
C ALA A 288 0.44 -40.62 12.76
N LEU A 289 0.20 -40.90 11.48
CA LEU A 289 1.09 -41.73 10.66
C LEU A 289 2.40 -41.01 10.32
N ALA A 290 2.38 -39.70 10.05
CA ALA A 290 3.58 -38.90 9.84
C ALA A 290 4.46 -38.84 11.10
N ASP A 291 3.86 -38.57 12.27
CA ASP A 291 4.57 -38.54 13.56
C ASP A 291 5.15 -39.90 13.97
N ALA A 292 4.51 -41.00 13.56
CA ALA A 292 5.00 -42.36 13.81
C ALA A 292 6.16 -42.76 12.87
N GLY A 293 6.23 -42.16 11.67
CA GLY A 293 7.31 -42.37 10.71
C GLY A 293 8.62 -41.69 11.13
N GLU A 294 8.55 -40.50 11.72
CA GLU A 294 9.73 -39.75 12.18
C GLU A 294 10.42 -40.37 13.41
N ARG A 295 9.73 -41.20 14.21
CA ARG A 295 10.31 -41.87 15.39
C ARG A 295 11.03 -43.20 15.08
N LYS A 296 11.05 -43.63 13.83
CA LYS A 296 11.68 -44.89 13.38
C LYS A 296 12.89 -44.70 12.45
N GLY A 297 13.33 -43.46 12.23
CA GLY A 297 14.62 -43.12 11.60
C GLY A 297 15.60 -42.60 12.63
#